data_AF-A0A8C9MC05-F1
#
_entry.id   AF-A0A8C9MC05-F1
#
_cell.length_a   1.000
_cell.length_b   1.000
_cell.length_c   1.000
_cell.angle_alpha   90.00
_cell.angle_beta   90.00
_cell.angle_gamma   90.00
#
_symmetry.space_group_name_H-M   'P 1'
#
loop_
_entity.id
_entity.type
_entity.pdbx_description
1 polymer ?
#
loop_
_entity_poly.entity_id
_entity_poly.type
_entity_poly.pdbx_seq_one_letter_code
_entity_poly.pdbx_strand_id
1 'polypeptide(L)'
;SIFNILYFIKSFFFSLALLTDNFIILSFLAQNKLCFIQFTKKMGSPDVNKRLEKLSALDYKISYSEIPGPVNRTADRHLAINCVQDTVVCWWPLVSDDAWPWAPISPEKDRANLLLLGYAQGRLEVLSCVRTEWDPLDVRFGNKQPYQVLTVEHSISVDKEPMADSCIYECVRNKIQCVSITRIPLRSKAISCCRNVTEDKLILGCEDSSVILYEAHRRVTLLAQAKLLPSLISCHPSGAILLVGSNQGELQIFDMALSPINIQLLAEDRSPRETLQFNKFFDISSSLVQMQWIAPQVVSQKPKSGDIYDLLFLRFDRGPLGALLFKLGIFTRGQLGLIDIIFQYIHCDEIYEAINILSSMNWDTLGHQCFISMSAIVNHLLRQKLTPEREAQLEASLGTFYAPTRPLLDTTILEYRDEISKYARRFFHHLLRYQRFEKAFLLAVDIGARDLFMDIHYFALDKGELALAEVARKRASDIDAESITSGVELLGPLDRGDTLNEAFVGLSLTPQGEDTFPDDLPPFCSVHKHIQQRTQNVSSNRQVLDRRNELEKDTCAESLMTKTCNEEGERREDYIEQELGDGGSLRMVHFGLV
;
A
#
# COMPACT_ATOMS: atom_id res chain seq x y z
N SER A 1 21.92 35.90 16.64
CA SER A 1 21.88 34.42 16.79
C SER A 1 21.08 33.71 15.68
N ILE A 2 19.80 34.06 15.40
CA ILE A 2 19.08 33.56 14.18
C ILE A 2 19.86 33.89 12.92
N PHE A 3 20.38 35.12 12.84
CA PHE A 3 21.26 35.53 11.75
C PHE A 3 22.47 34.63 11.61
N ASN A 4 23.10 34.08 12.65
CA ASN A 4 24.30 33.25 12.44
C ASN A 4 23.99 31.84 11.93
N ILE A 5 22.90 31.20 12.36
CA ILE A 5 22.51 29.89 11.82
C ILE A 5 21.95 30.05 10.40
N LEU A 6 21.07 31.03 10.14
CA LEU A 6 20.58 31.30 8.78
C LEU A 6 21.64 31.89 7.85
N TYR A 7 22.61 32.66 8.34
CA TYR A 7 23.73 33.18 7.55
C TYR A 7 24.79 32.10 7.32
N PHE A 8 25.00 31.18 8.27
CA PHE A 8 25.79 29.97 8.06
C PHE A 8 25.11 29.06 7.02
N ILE A 9 23.79 28.84 7.13
CA ILE A 9 23.00 28.11 6.14
C ILE A 9 22.97 28.84 4.78
N LYS A 10 22.94 30.17 4.74
CA LYS A 10 22.99 30.97 3.50
C LYS A 10 24.38 31.03 2.86
N SER A 11 25.44 30.88 3.64
CA SER A 11 26.82 31.05 3.18
C SER A 11 27.41 29.76 2.60
N PHE A 12 26.79 28.61 2.86
CA PHE A 12 27.23 27.31 2.36
C PHE A 12 26.08 26.59 1.66
N PHE A 13 26.37 25.96 0.51
CA PHE A 13 25.40 25.10 -0.18
C PHE A 13 25.33 23.74 0.52
N PHE A 14 24.23 23.50 1.22
CA PHE A 14 23.92 22.21 1.83
C PHE A 14 23.01 21.41 0.89
N SER A 15 23.27 20.11 0.75
CA SER A 15 22.44 19.20 -0.04
C SER A 15 21.25 18.70 0.75
N LEU A 16 21.44 18.42 2.05
CA LEU A 16 20.43 17.83 2.92
C LEU A 16 20.64 18.22 4.38
N ALA A 17 19.54 18.26 5.14
CA ALA A 17 19.51 18.47 6.58
C ALA A 17 18.66 17.40 7.26
N LEU A 18 19.18 16.84 8.35
CA LEU A 18 18.46 15.94 9.25
C LEU A 18 18.32 16.65 10.60
N LEU A 19 17.08 16.83 11.05
CA LEU A 19 16.73 17.53 12.28
C LEU A 19 16.08 16.55 13.27
N THR A 20 16.58 16.54 14.50
CA THR A 20 15.97 15.85 15.65
C THR A 20 15.79 16.82 16.81
N ASP A 21 15.14 16.38 17.88
CA ASP A 21 14.97 17.16 19.11
C ASP A 21 16.31 17.47 19.81
N ASN A 22 17.35 16.69 19.55
CA ASN A 22 18.63 16.77 20.25
C ASN A 22 19.79 17.29 19.37
N PHE A 23 19.68 17.20 18.05
CA PHE A 23 20.75 17.62 17.14
C PHE A 23 20.27 17.89 15.70
N ILE A 24 21.15 18.53 14.93
CA ILE A 24 21.02 18.71 13.48
C ILE A 24 22.26 18.13 12.80
N ILE A 25 22.07 17.42 11.70
CA ILE A 25 23.14 17.00 10.78
C ILE A 25 22.93 17.68 9.44
N LEU A 26 23.96 18.36 8.95
CA LEU A 26 23.96 18.99 7.63
C LEU A 26 25.04 18.36 6.76
N SER A 27 24.69 18.08 5.50
CA SER A 27 25.64 17.59 4.50
C SER A 27 26.03 18.70 3.53
N PHE A 28 27.33 18.87 3.30
CA PHE A 28 27.84 19.87 2.35
C PHE A 28 27.80 19.31 0.92
N LEU A 29 27.31 20.10 -0.04
CA LEU A 29 27.15 19.65 -1.43
C LEU A 29 28.50 19.44 -2.14
N ALA A 30 29.45 20.35 -1.92
CA ALA A 30 30.74 20.37 -2.62
C ALA A 30 31.92 19.82 -1.80
N GLN A 31 31.69 19.45 -0.54
CA GLN A 31 32.73 18.98 0.38
C GLN A 31 32.33 17.66 1.01
N ASN A 32 33.28 16.75 1.17
CA ASN A 32 33.08 15.49 1.87
C ASN A 32 33.13 15.71 3.39
N LYS A 33 32.20 16.56 3.88
CA LYS A 33 32.09 16.97 5.28
C LYS A 33 30.65 16.88 5.74
N LEU A 34 30.46 16.57 7.01
CA LEU A 34 29.20 16.69 7.73
C LEU A 34 29.36 17.70 8.85
N CYS A 35 28.35 18.54 9.04
CA CYS A 35 28.24 19.43 10.19
C CYS A 35 27.24 18.83 11.18
N PHE A 36 27.69 18.61 12.42
CA PHE A 36 26.86 18.10 13.50
C PHE A 36 26.67 19.19 14.55
N ILE A 37 25.43 19.59 14.78
CA ILE A 37 25.03 20.63 15.73
C ILE A 37 24.25 19.95 16.85
N GLN A 38 24.82 19.88 18.05
CA GLN A 38 24.17 19.28 19.21
C GLN A 38 23.55 20.35 20.10
N PHE A 39 22.33 20.15 20.57
CA PHE A 39 21.69 20.98 21.58
C PHE A 39 22.09 20.49 22.99
N THR A 40 22.59 21.39 23.84
CA THR A 40 23.07 21.03 25.19
C THR A 40 21.94 20.87 26.21
N LYS A 41 20.75 21.43 25.94
CA LYS A 41 19.52 21.24 26.72
C LYS A 41 18.55 20.39 25.90
N LYS A 42 18.12 19.25 26.45
CA LYS A 42 17.07 18.42 25.83
C LYS A 42 15.82 19.27 25.62
N MET A 43 15.25 19.22 24.42
CA MET A 43 13.93 19.77 24.14
C MET A 43 12.90 18.94 24.94
N GLY A 44 12.62 19.34 26.18
CA GLY A 44 11.95 18.47 27.14
C GLY A 44 10.79 19.14 27.87
N SER A 45 9.57 18.95 27.38
CA SER A 45 8.56 18.10 28.04
C SER A 45 7.40 17.84 27.07
N PRO A 46 6.71 16.68 27.14
CA PRO A 46 5.52 16.38 26.34
C PRO A 46 4.30 17.15 26.90
N ASP A 47 4.48 18.43 27.18
CA ASP A 47 3.40 19.34 27.56
C ASP A 47 2.99 20.05 26.28
N VAL A 48 1.84 19.65 25.73
CA VAL A 48 1.25 20.20 24.50
C VAL A 48 1.04 21.72 24.59
N ASN A 49 1.13 22.30 25.80
CA ASN A 49 0.93 23.71 26.10
C ASN A 49 2.21 24.56 26.17
N LYS A 50 3.43 24.00 26.00
CA LYS A 50 4.65 24.83 25.94
C LYS A 50 4.92 25.29 24.52
N ARG A 51 4.82 26.60 24.30
CA ARG A 51 5.23 27.30 23.07
C ARG A 51 6.65 26.86 22.70
N LEU A 52 6.84 26.31 21.50
CA LEU A 52 8.14 25.86 20.98
C LEU A 52 9.19 26.97 21.19
N GLU A 53 10.20 26.71 22.03
CA GLU A 53 11.30 27.67 22.24
C GLU A 53 12.03 27.88 20.90
N LYS A 54 12.31 29.14 20.52
CA LYS A 54 13.04 29.42 19.29
C LYS A 54 14.41 28.73 19.36
N LEU A 55 14.81 28.00 18.31
CA LEU A 55 16.12 27.31 18.21
C LEU A 55 17.31 28.21 18.57
N SER A 56 17.18 29.53 18.35
CA SER A 56 18.19 30.53 18.69
C SER A 56 18.43 30.76 20.18
N ALA A 57 17.56 30.25 21.04
CA ALA A 57 17.65 30.34 22.50
C ALA A 57 18.29 29.09 23.14
N LEU A 58 18.56 28.05 22.34
CA LEU A 58 19.22 26.84 22.80
C LEU A 58 20.74 27.01 22.69
N ASP A 59 21.45 26.58 23.74
CA ASP A 59 22.89 26.43 23.69
C ASP A 59 23.25 25.24 22.79
N TYR A 60 24.21 25.43 21.87
CA TYR A 60 24.59 24.41 20.91
C TYR A 60 26.10 24.25 20.76
N LYS A 61 26.53 23.02 20.43
CA LYS A 61 27.92 22.67 20.10
C LYS A 61 27.98 22.22 18.64
N ILE A 62 28.85 22.86 17.86
CA ILE A 62 29.09 22.51 16.45
C ILE A 62 30.35 21.65 16.36
N SER A 63 30.29 20.57 15.60
CA SER A 63 31.44 19.76 15.21
C SER A 63 31.39 19.45 13.72
N TYR A 64 32.56 19.20 13.14
CA TYR A 64 32.71 18.84 11.73
C TYR A 64 33.38 17.48 11.64
N SER A 65 32.84 16.62 10.79
CA SER A 65 33.37 15.29 10.53
C SER A 65 33.66 15.16 9.04
N GLU A 66 34.89 14.78 8.70
CA GLU A 66 35.26 14.44 7.33
C GLU A 66 34.79 13.02 7.02
N ILE A 67 34.18 12.85 5.85
CA ILE A 67 33.64 11.56 5.40
C ILE A 67 34.38 11.09 4.14
N PRO A 68 34.53 9.77 3.94
CA PRO A 68 35.07 9.25 2.70
C PRO A 68 34.11 9.49 1.53
N GLY A 69 34.63 9.44 0.31
CA GLY A 69 33.85 9.56 -0.92
C GLY A 69 34.63 10.21 -2.06
N PRO A 70 34.02 10.30 -3.25
CA PRO A 70 34.69 10.79 -4.45
C PRO A 70 35.23 12.21 -4.22
N VAL A 71 36.51 12.40 -4.53
CA VAL A 71 37.18 13.72 -4.47
C VAL A 71 36.89 14.44 -5.78
N ASN A 72 36.55 15.74 -5.72
CA ASN A 72 36.24 16.61 -6.88
C ASN A 72 34.92 16.34 -7.63
N ARG A 73 33.95 15.65 -7.02
CA ARG A 73 32.57 15.55 -7.55
C ARG A 73 31.56 15.97 -6.49
N THR A 74 30.53 16.71 -6.90
CA THR A 74 29.35 16.95 -6.07
C THR A 74 28.60 15.64 -5.94
N ALA A 75 28.38 15.18 -4.72
CA ALA A 75 27.60 13.98 -4.44
C ALA A 75 26.28 14.40 -3.79
N ASP A 76 25.16 13.97 -4.37
CA ASP A 76 23.84 14.14 -3.78
C ASP A 76 23.72 13.16 -2.60
N ARG A 77 24.01 13.68 -1.41
CA ARG A 77 24.07 12.92 -0.16
C ARG A 77 22.71 12.89 0.51
N HIS A 78 22.30 11.69 0.91
CA HIS A 78 21.08 11.42 1.63
C HIS A 78 21.39 10.94 3.04
N LEU A 79 20.58 11.34 4.02
CA LEU A 79 20.72 10.98 5.43
C LEU A 79 19.44 10.33 5.94
N ALA A 80 19.60 9.25 6.68
CA ALA A 80 18.52 8.60 7.41
C ALA A 80 18.98 8.31 8.85
N ILE A 81 18.06 8.36 9.81
CA ILE A 81 18.31 8.10 11.23
C ILE A 81 17.43 6.95 11.70
N ASN A 82 17.93 6.12 12.61
CA ASN A 82 17.13 5.06 13.19
C ASN A 82 16.14 5.58 14.25
N CYS A 83 15.17 4.74 14.63
CA CYS A 83 14.14 5.13 15.60
C CYS A 83 14.68 5.38 17.02
N VAL A 84 15.86 4.86 17.37
CA VAL A 84 16.55 5.11 18.66
C VAL A 84 17.33 6.43 18.65
N GLN A 85 17.56 7.01 17.47
CA GLN A 85 18.33 8.24 17.24
C GLN A 85 19.80 8.18 17.69
N ASP A 86 20.41 6.99 17.66
CA ASP A 86 21.83 6.79 18.01
C ASP A 86 22.74 6.62 16.78
N THR A 87 22.16 6.17 15.67
CA THR A 87 22.87 5.75 14.46
C THR A 87 22.26 6.42 13.23
N VAL A 88 23.13 6.89 12.34
CA VAL A 88 22.76 7.60 11.11
C VAL A 88 23.40 6.91 9.93
N VAL A 89 22.65 6.77 8.85
CA VAL A 89 23.18 6.32 7.56
C VAL A 89 23.33 7.53 6.65
N CYS A 90 24.50 7.64 6.01
CA CYS A 90 24.75 8.60 4.95
C CYS A 90 25.07 7.85 3.66
N TRP A 91 24.34 8.12 2.59
CA TRP A 91 24.52 7.43 1.31
C TRP A 91 24.44 8.38 0.12
N TRP A 92 24.94 7.94 -1.03
CA TRP A 92 24.87 8.66 -2.30
C TRP A 92 24.85 7.66 -3.47
N PRO A 93 24.43 8.09 -4.68
CA PRO A 93 24.44 7.24 -5.87
C PRO A 93 25.84 6.69 -6.17
N LEU A 94 25.89 5.47 -6.70
CA LEU A 94 27.11 4.85 -7.17
C LEU A 94 27.70 5.67 -8.32
N VAL A 95 28.95 6.06 -8.15
CA VAL A 95 29.70 6.72 -9.22
C VAL A 95 30.11 5.64 -10.22
N SER A 96 29.70 5.80 -11.48
CA SER A 96 30.18 4.95 -12.58
C SER A 96 31.71 4.92 -12.55
N ASP A 97 32.26 3.70 -12.52
CA ASP A 97 33.70 3.43 -12.55
C ASP A 97 34.25 3.64 -13.98
N ASP A 98 33.83 4.72 -14.66
CA ASP A 98 34.46 5.25 -15.89
C ASP A 98 35.84 5.83 -15.59
N ALA A 99 36.55 5.20 -14.66
CA ALA A 99 37.97 5.33 -14.47
C ALA A 99 38.61 4.71 -15.72
N TRP A 100 39.28 5.55 -16.51
CA TRP A 100 40.09 5.07 -17.62
C TRP A 100 41.01 3.93 -17.16
N PRO A 101 41.39 2.98 -18.03
CA PRO A 101 42.22 1.82 -17.65
C PRO A 101 43.54 2.13 -16.93
N TRP A 102 44.00 3.39 -17.03
CA TRP A 102 45.23 3.91 -16.46
C TRP A 102 45.02 4.77 -15.20
N ALA A 103 43.77 4.96 -14.74
CA ALA A 103 43.49 5.66 -13.50
C ALA A 103 43.88 4.79 -12.29
N PRO A 104 44.53 5.36 -11.26
CA PRO A 104 44.87 4.61 -10.06
C PRO A 104 43.60 4.09 -9.39
N ILE A 105 43.60 2.80 -9.03
CA ILE A 105 42.49 2.17 -8.30
C ILE A 105 42.32 2.92 -6.98
N SER A 106 41.21 3.64 -6.83
CA SER A 106 40.89 4.33 -5.58
C SER A 106 40.78 3.31 -4.44
N PRO A 107 41.24 3.64 -3.22
CA PRO A 107 41.16 2.73 -2.09
C PRO A 107 39.70 2.34 -1.82
N GLU A 108 39.46 1.12 -1.30
CA GLU A 108 38.10 0.59 -1.08
C GLU A 108 37.18 1.53 -0.28
N LYS A 109 37.75 2.28 0.66
CA LYS A 109 37.03 3.27 1.46
C LYS A 109 36.45 4.43 0.63
N ASP A 110 37.15 4.83 -0.43
CA ASP A 110 36.71 5.93 -1.31
C ASP A 110 35.69 5.46 -2.35
N ARG A 111 35.59 4.14 -2.55
CA ARG A 111 34.58 3.49 -3.41
C ARG A 111 33.27 3.19 -2.68
N ALA A 112 33.24 3.37 -1.37
CA ALA A 112 32.02 3.23 -0.57
C ALA A 112 31.01 4.31 -0.95
N ASN A 113 29.74 3.95 -0.90
CA ASN A 113 28.61 4.84 -1.15
C ASN A 113 27.53 4.75 -0.06
N LEU A 114 27.79 3.95 0.98
CA LEU A 114 26.96 3.78 2.15
C LEU A 114 27.83 3.86 3.42
N LEU A 115 27.55 4.84 4.27
CA LEU A 115 28.26 5.07 5.53
C LEU A 115 27.33 4.86 6.71
N LEU A 116 27.84 4.14 7.71
CA LEU A 116 27.23 4.05 9.03
C LEU A 116 27.95 5.02 9.97
N LEU A 117 27.19 5.93 10.56
CA LEU A 117 27.67 6.98 11.44
C LEU A 117 27.08 6.79 12.83
N GLY A 118 27.92 6.93 13.84
CA GLY A 118 27.54 6.87 15.24
C GLY A 118 27.76 8.22 15.91
N TYR A 119 26.96 8.51 16.92
CA TYR A 119 27.18 9.68 17.76
C TYR A 119 27.85 9.28 19.09
N ALA A 120 29.06 9.78 19.33
CA ALA A 120 29.82 9.57 20.56
C ALA A 120 30.49 10.88 21.03
N GLN A 121 30.48 11.13 22.35
CA GLN A 121 31.23 12.23 22.99
C GLN A 121 31.00 13.64 22.40
N GLY A 122 29.81 13.92 21.85
CA GLY A 122 29.51 15.22 21.27
C GLY A 122 30.06 15.43 19.85
N ARG A 123 30.38 14.34 19.13
CA ARG A 123 30.87 14.33 17.74
C ARG A 123 30.25 13.16 16.97
N LEU A 124 30.24 13.31 15.65
CA LEU A 124 29.80 12.28 14.71
C LEU A 124 31.02 11.47 14.23
N GLU A 125 30.99 10.16 14.38
CA GLU A 125 32.08 9.26 14.00
C GLU A 125 31.63 8.29 12.91
N VAL A 126 32.52 8.02 11.95
CA VAL A 126 32.26 7.02 10.91
C VAL A 126 32.55 5.62 11.49
N LEU A 127 31.50 4.84 11.68
CA LEU A 127 31.57 3.47 12.22
C LEU A 127 31.94 2.46 11.14
N SER A 128 31.31 2.57 9.98
CA SER A 128 31.48 1.64 8.86
C SER A 128 31.33 2.33 7.52
N CYS A 129 32.01 1.80 6.50
CA CYS A 129 31.88 2.22 5.11
C CYS A 129 31.73 0.98 4.22
N VAL A 130 30.68 0.94 3.42
CA VAL A 130 30.37 -0.17 2.52
C VAL A 130 30.02 0.37 1.14
N ARG A 131 30.38 -0.41 0.13
CA ARG A 131 29.95 -0.24 -1.25
C ARG A 131 28.76 -1.15 -1.48
N THR A 132 27.63 -0.61 -1.92
CA THR A 132 26.46 -1.41 -2.35
C THR A 132 26.79 -2.14 -3.65
N GLU A 133 26.08 -3.24 -3.93
CA GLU A 133 26.29 -3.98 -5.17
C GLU A 133 25.80 -3.18 -6.38
N TRP A 134 24.63 -2.54 -6.22
CA TRP A 134 23.96 -1.77 -7.25
C TRP A 134 23.64 -0.35 -6.77
N ASP A 135 23.28 0.53 -7.71
CA ASP A 135 22.99 1.94 -7.44
C ASP A 135 21.76 2.06 -6.51
N PRO A 136 21.89 2.63 -5.30
CA PRO A 136 20.77 2.71 -4.37
C PRO A 136 19.77 3.78 -4.82
N LEU A 137 18.50 3.39 -4.91
CA LEU A 137 17.35 4.28 -5.09
C LEU A 137 16.88 4.86 -3.74
N ASP A 138 16.93 4.05 -2.69
CA ASP A 138 16.50 4.44 -1.34
C ASP A 138 17.23 3.63 -0.29
N VAL A 139 17.57 4.29 0.82
CA VAL A 139 18.17 3.66 1.99
C VAL A 139 17.55 4.24 3.25
N ARG A 140 17.00 3.37 4.10
CA ARG A 140 16.35 3.74 5.36
C ARG A 140 16.60 2.70 6.44
N PHE A 141 16.40 3.07 7.70
CA PHE A 141 16.38 2.09 8.79
C PHE A 141 15.04 1.37 8.85
N GLY A 142 15.05 0.12 9.32
CA GLY A 142 13.85 -0.64 9.59
C GLY A 142 13.07 -0.08 10.78
N ASN A 143 11.74 0.00 10.64
CA ASN A 143 10.83 0.44 11.69
C ASN A 143 10.77 -0.55 12.85
N LYS A 144 10.89 -1.86 12.56
CA LYS A 144 10.83 -2.93 13.58
C LYS A 144 12.17 -3.19 14.26
N GLN A 145 13.26 -3.00 13.52
CA GLN A 145 14.63 -3.33 13.95
C GLN A 145 15.55 -2.13 13.74
N PRO A 146 15.94 -1.40 14.81
CA PRO A 146 16.67 -0.12 14.70
C PRO A 146 18.08 -0.22 14.11
N TYR A 147 18.65 -1.42 14.05
CA TYR A 147 20.00 -1.70 13.54
C TYR A 147 19.96 -2.47 12.21
N GLN A 148 18.80 -2.51 11.57
CA GLN A 148 18.63 -3.04 10.23
C GLN A 148 18.48 -1.87 9.26
N VAL A 149 19.26 -1.89 8.18
CA VAL A 149 19.21 -0.91 7.10
C VAL A 149 18.60 -1.60 5.88
N LEU A 150 17.53 -1.03 5.36
CA LEU A 150 16.82 -1.51 4.19
C LEU A 150 17.24 -0.65 3.00
N THR A 151 17.68 -1.29 1.92
CA THR A 151 17.98 -0.61 0.65
C THR A 151 17.04 -1.08 -0.45
N VAL A 152 16.88 -0.24 -1.46
CA VAL A 152 16.31 -0.59 -2.77
C VAL A 152 17.35 -0.17 -3.79
N GLU A 153 17.84 -1.10 -4.61
CA GLU A 153 18.95 -0.87 -5.54
C GLU A 153 18.56 -1.22 -6.98
N HIS A 154 19.09 -0.47 -7.96
CA HIS A 154 18.87 -0.70 -9.40
C HIS A 154 19.73 -1.83 -9.92
N SER A 155 19.21 -3.04 -9.85
CA SER A 155 19.87 -4.23 -10.39
C SER A 155 19.48 -4.49 -11.85
N ILE A 156 20.27 -5.33 -12.51
CA ILE A 156 20.05 -5.76 -13.89
C ILE A 156 20.10 -7.28 -13.94
N SER A 157 19.16 -7.91 -14.64
CA SER A 157 19.14 -9.36 -14.81
C SER A 157 20.28 -9.85 -15.72
N VAL A 158 20.50 -11.17 -15.77
CA VAL A 158 21.46 -11.78 -16.70
C VAL A 158 21.10 -11.44 -18.16
N ASP A 159 19.80 -11.33 -18.46
CA ASP A 159 19.26 -10.98 -19.77
C ASP A 159 19.22 -9.47 -20.04
N LYS A 160 19.84 -8.67 -19.17
CA LYS A 160 19.87 -7.20 -19.22
C LYS A 160 18.52 -6.52 -19.05
N GLU A 161 17.58 -7.20 -18.39
CA GLU A 161 16.29 -6.61 -18.02
C GLU A 161 16.41 -5.82 -16.71
N PRO A 162 15.65 -4.71 -16.54
CA PRO A 162 15.69 -3.92 -15.33
C PRO A 162 15.07 -4.69 -14.14
N MET A 163 15.74 -4.62 -13.00
CA MET A 163 15.33 -5.26 -11.76
C MET A 163 15.42 -4.25 -10.61
N ALA A 164 14.74 -4.53 -9.51
CA ALA A 164 14.99 -3.86 -8.23
C ALA A 164 15.37 -4.89 -7.17
N ASP A 165 16.55 -4.70 -6.57
CA ASP A 165 17.00 -5.54 -5.46
C ASP A 165 16.62 -4.85 -4.14
N SER A 166 15.75 -5.50 -3.37
CA SER A 166 15.42 -5.12 -2.00
C SER A 166 16.39 -5.81 -1.06
N CYS A 167 17.43 -5.12 -0.61
CA CYS A 167 18.46 -5.68 0.26
C CYS A 167 18.24 -5.30 1.73
N ILE A 168 18.65 -6.20 2.61
CA ILE A 168 18.63 -6.03 4.06
C ILE A 168 20.07 -6.10 4.54
N TYR A 169 20.50 -5.03 5.19
CA TYR A 169 21.80 -4.92 5.84
C TYR A 169 21.65 -4.93 7.35
N GLU A 170 22.47 -5.71 8.05
CA GLU A 170 22.52 -5.72 9.52
C GLU A 170 23.75 -4.97 10.03
N CYS A 171 23.52 -4.13 11.04
CA CYS A 171 24.58 -3.41 11.74
C CYS A 171 25.00 -4.20 12.99
N VAL A 172 26.05 -5.01 12.87
CA VAL A 172 26.58 -5.84 13.96
C VAL A 172 27.95 -5.31 14.36
N ARG A 173 28.11 -4.91 15.63
CA ARG A 173 29.39 -4.43 16.20
C ARG A 173 30.04 -3.33 15.34
N ASN A 174 29.27 -2.30 14.97
CA ASN A 174 29.72 -1.18 14.13
C ASN A 174 30.14 -1.57 12.71
N LYS A 175 29.77 -2.77 12.22
CA LYS A 175 29.95 -3.18 10.83
C LYS A 175 28.59 -3.39 10.18
N ILE A 176 28.45 -2.94 8.94
CA ILE A 176 27.25 -3.16 8.14
C ILE A 176 27.50 -4.28 7.12
N GLN A 177 26.59 -5.26 7.04
CA GLN A 177 26.73 -6.45 6.20
C GLN A 177 25.39 -6.78 5.54
N CYS A 178 25.40 -7.10 4.24
CA CYS A 178 24.19 -7.54 3.54
C CYS A 178 23.85 -8.97 3.95
N VAL A 179 22.65 -9.19 4.50
CA VAL A 179 22.19 -10.50 4.99
C VAL A 179 21.12 -11.13 4.10
N SER A 180 20.37 -10.32 3.35
CA SER A 180 19.29 -10.82 2.50
C SER A 180 19.09 -9.92 1.29
N ILE A 181 18.81 -10.52 0.14
CA ILE A 181 18.53 -9.84 -1.12
C ILE A 181 17.28 -10.47 -1.72
N THR A 182 16.28 -9.63 -2.01
CA THR A 182 15.07 -10.03 -2.75
C THR A 182 15.03 -9.31 -4.09
N ARG A 183 15.13 -10.07 -5.18
CA ARG A 183 15.15 -9.52 -6.54
C ARG A 183 13.75 -9.44 -7.12
N ILE A 184 13.35 -8.26 -7.59
CA ILE A 184 12.02 -7.99 -8.11
C ILE A 184 12.14 -7.64 -9.60
N PRO A 185 11.54 -8.43 -10.51
CA PRO A 185 11.58 -8.14 -11.93
C PRO A 185 10.70 -6.95 -12.29
N LEU A 186 11.24 -6.06 -13.13
CA LEU A 186 10.56 -4.86 -13.60
C LEU A 186 10.47 -4.85 -15.12
N ARG A 187 9.45 -4.16 -15.66
CA ARG A 187 9.34 -3.90 -17.11
C ARG A 187 10.17 -2.69 -17.55
N SER A 188 10.39 -1.77 -16.61
CA SER A 188 11.12 -0.53 -16.81
C SER A 188 11.84 -0.13 -15.53
N LYS A 189 12.87 0.71 -15.63
CA LYS A 189 13.69 1.12 -14.48
C LYS A 189 12.84 1.83 -13.42
N ALA A 190 13.07 1.50 -12.15
CA ALA A 190 12.43 2.19 -11.03
C ALA A 190 13.02 3.61 -10.84
N ILE A 191 12.17 4.61 -10.67
CA ILE A 191 12.55 6.02 -10.43
C ILE A 191 12.19 6.51 -9.04
N SER A 192 11.28 5.84 -8.36
CA SER A 192 10.86 6.17 -7.00
C SER A 192 10.42 4.92 -6.26
N CYS A 193 10.45 4.97 -4.94
CA CYS A 193 9.95 3.86 -4.12
C CYS A 193 9.46 4.32 -2.75
N CYS A 194 8.66 3.47 -2.12
CA CYS A 194 8.37 3.57 -0.70
C CYS A 194 8.05 2.19 -0.11
N ARG A 195 8.08 2.10 1.22
CA ARG A 195 7.62 0.95 1.97
C ARG A 195 6.42 1.35 2.83
N ASN A 196 5.53 0.41 3.07
CA ASN A 196 4.48 0.61 4.06
C ASN A 196 5.03 0.55 5.49
N VAL A 197 4.24 0.99 6.46
CA VAL A 197 4.66 1.08 7.88
C VAL A 197 5.06 -0.28 8.47
N THR A 198 4.36 -1.34 8.06
CA THR A 198 4.64 -2.73 8.48
C THR A 198 5.80 -3.40 7.74
N GLU A 199 6.35 -2.74 6.72
CA GLU A 199 7.52 -3.15 5.92
C GLU A 199 7.37 -4.50 5.20
N ASP A 200 6.14 -4.98 5.02
CA ASP A 200 5.79 -6.20 4.27
C ASP A 200 5.47 -5.92 2.79
N LYS A 201 5.27 -4.65 2.42
CA LYS A 201 4.99 -4.22 1.04
C LYS A 201 6.03 -3.19 0.59
N LEU A 202 6.62 -3.42 -0.59
CA LEU A 202 7.52 -2.50 -1.28
C LEU A 202 6.83 -1.99 -2.54
N ILE A 203 6.73 -0.67 -2.69
CA ILE A 203 6.11 -0.03 -3.84
C ILE A 203 7.20 0.67 -4.66
N LEU A 204 7.17 0.47 -5.97
CA LEU A 204 8.11 1.03 -6.94
C LEU A 204 7.33 1.79 -8.03
N GLY A 205 7.80 2.98 -8.38
CA GLY A 205 7.34 3.72 -9.55
C GLY A 205 8.37 3.62 -10.66
N CYS A 206 7.95 3.30 -11.88
CA CYS A 206 8.84 3.05 -13.01
C CYS A 206 8.75 4.14 -14.09
N GLU A 207 9.78 4.22 -14.95
CA GLU A 207 9.87 5.21 -16.05
C GLU A 207 8.75 5.07 -17.10
N ASP A 208 8.17 3.87 -17.24
CA ASP A 208 7.04 3.59 -18.14
C ASP A 208 5.68 3.99 -17.54
N SER A 209 5.69 4.75 -16.44
CA SER A 209 4.51 5.13 -15.67
C SER A 209 3.76 3.95 -15.02
N SER A 210 4.40 2.79 -14.89
CA SER A 210 3.87 1.69 -14.08
C SER A 210 4.17 1.88 -12.59
N VAL A 211 3.25 1.42 -11.75
CA VAL A 211 3.39 1.32 -10.29
C VAL A 211 3.35 -0.14 -9.94
N ILE A 212 4.40 -0.62 -9.30
CA ILE A 212 4.61 -2.02 -8.96
C ILE A 212 4.57 -2.16 -7.43
N LEU A 213 3.75 -3.06 -6.93
CA LEU A 213 3.67 -3.40 -5.51
C LEU A 213 4.14 -4.84 -5.33
N TYR A 214 5.25 -5.01 -4.64
CA TYR A 214 5.75 -6.30 -4.19
C TYR A 214 5.29 -6.58 -2.77
N GLU A 215 4.59 -7.69 -2.58
CA GLU A 215 4.15 -8.14 -1.26
C GLU A 215 4.97 -9.33 -0.77
N ALA A 216 5.77 -9.10 0.26
CA ALA A 216 6.70 -10.10 0.80
C ALA A 216 5.95 -11.30 1.41
N HIS A 217 4.81 -11.06 2.05
CA HIS A 217 4.03 -12.13 2.68
C HIS A 217 3.46 -13.11 1.66
N ARG A 218 2.99 -12.67 0.49
CA ARG A 218 2.49 -13.59 -0.55
C ARG A 218 3.56 -13.96 -1.58
N ARG A 219 4.65 -13.19 -1.67
CA ARG A 219 5.63 -13.22 -2.78
C ARG A 219 4.96 -13.00 -4.14
N VAL A 220 4.01 -12.08 -4.17
CA VAL A 220 3.28 -11.69 -5.38
C VAL A 220 3.65 -10.25 -5.72
N THR A 221 3.74 -9.98 -7.01
CA THR A 221 3.95 -8.64 -7.56
C THR A 221 2.67 -8.21 -8.27
N LEU A 222 2.11 -7.09 -7.83
CA LEU A 222 0.99 -6.43 -8.49
C LEU A 222 1.52 -5.27 -9.35
N LEU A 223 0.83 -4.97 -10.45
CA LEU A 223 1.19 -3.90 -11.36
C LEU A 223 -0.06 -3.12 -11.74
N ALA A 224 0.03 -1.79 -11.67
CA ALA A 224 -0.97 -0.86 -12.18
C ALA A 224 -0.30 0.19 -13.07
N GLN A 225 -1.07 0.75 -14.00
CA GLN A 225 -0.62 1.85 -14.85
C GLN A 225 -1.08 3.17 -14.24
N ALA A 226 -0.16 4.05 -13.89
CA ALA A 226 -0.48 5.40 -13.46
C ALA A 226 -0.78 6.29 -14.67
N LYS A 227 -1.64 7.30 -14.45
CA LYS A 227 -1.95 8.34 -15.42
C LYS A 227 -0.88 9.44 -15.51
N LEU A 228 0.10 9.37 -14.61
CA LEU A 228 1.19 10.31 -14.47
C LEU A 228 2.52 9.56 -14.25
N LEU A 229 3.64 10.24 -14.46
CA LEU A 229 4.96 9.67 -14.18
C LEU A 229 5.19 9.60 -12.66
N PRO A 230 5.40 8.42 -12.06
CA PRO A 230 5.47 8.22 -10.62
C PRO A 230 6.83 8.66 -10.05
N SER A 231 7.14 9.95 -10.08
CA SER A 231 8.41 10.50 -9.59
C SER A 231 8.51 10.53 -8.06
N LEU A 232 7.39 10.55 -7.37
CA LEU A 232 7.29 10.58 -5.90
C LEU A 232 6.22 9.59 -5.47
N ILE A 233 6.49 8.79 -4.43
CA ILE A 233 5.52 7.84 -3.88
C ILE A 233 5.53 7.92 -2.37
N SER A 234 4.35 7.90 -1.76
CA SER A 234 4.20 7.89 -0.31
C SER A 234 3.01 7.03 0.13
N CYS A 235 3.25 6.06 1.01
CA CYS A 235 2.20 5.29 1.68
C CYS A 235 1.63 6.09 2.84
N HIS A 236 0.30 6.11 2.96
CA HIS A 236 -0.33 6.65 4.17
C HIS A 236 0.07 5.82 5.41
N PRO A 237 0.29 6.44 6.59
CA PRO A 237 0.69 5.74 7.81
C PRO A 237 -0.25 4.61 8.27
N SER A 238 -1.53 4.67 7.96
CA SER A 238 -2.49 3.59 8.25
C SER A 238 -2.30 2.36 7.35
N GLY A 239 -1.56 2.52 6.25
CA GLY A 239 -1.42 1.52 5.20
C GLY A 239 -2.72 1.30 4.42
N ALA A 240 -3.59 2.31 4.29
CA ALA A 240 -4.85 2.19 3.56
C ALA A 240 -4.76 2.69 2.10
N ILE A 241 -4.02 3.77 1.85
CA ILE A 241 -3.83 4.35 0.52
C ILE A 241 -2.36 4.58 0.18
N LEU A 242 -2.12 4.65 -1.13
CA LEU A 242 -0.85 4.97 -1.76
C LEU A 242 -1.00 6.25 -2.59
N LEU A 243 -0.11 7.21 -2.38
CA LEU A 243 -0.04 8.44 -3.18
C LEU A 243 1.10 8.37 -4.16
N VAL A 244 0.81 8.75 -5.40
CA VAL A 244 1.76 8.80 -6.51
C VAL A 244 1.74 10.21 -7.08
N GLY A 245 2.91 10.86 -7.08
CA GLY A 245 3.09 12.24 -7.51
C GLY A 245 4.05 12.36 -8.69
N SER A 246 3.73 13.28 -9.59
CA SER A 246 4.57 13.68 -10.72
C SER A 246 5.33 14.96 -10.40
N ASN A 247 6.55 15.08 -10.92
CA ASN A 247 7.34 16.31 -10.90
C ASN A 247 6.64 17.43 -11.68
N GLN A 248 5.63 17.13 -12.49
CA GLN A 248 4.76 18.10 -13.14
C GLN A 248 3.68 18.66 -12.20
N GLY A 249 3.68 18.35 -10.90
CA GLY A 249 2.67 18.87 -9.98
C GLY A 249 1.31 18.19 -10.16
N GLU A 250 1.31 16.88 -10.40
CA GLU A 250 0.11 16.05 -10.45
C GLU A 250 0.15 15.01 -9.34
N LEU A 251 -1.02 14.62 -8.84
CA LEU A 251 -1.18 13.60 -7.80
C LEU A 251 -2.26 12.61 -8.22
N GLN A 252 -2.00 11.33 -8.00
CA GLN A 252 -2.94 10.22 -8.17
C GLN A 252 -2.95 9.39 -6.88
N ILE A 253 -4.11 8.84 -6.54
CA ILE A 253 -4.28 8.01 -5.34
C ILE A 253 -4.67 6.60 -5.77
N PHE A 254 -4.08 5.62 -5.10
CA PHE A 254 -4.46 4.21 -5.22
C PHE A 254 -4.80 3.66 -3.84
N ASP A 255 -5.62 2.62 -3.80
CA ASP A 255 -5.69 1.75 -2.62
C ASP A 255 -4.48 0.81 -2.55
N MET A 256 -4.40 0.01 -1.49
CA MET A 256 -3.32 -0.98 -1.33
C MET A 256 -3.43 -2.21 -2.24
N ALA A 257 -4.51 -2.35 -3.00
CA ALA A 257 -4.64 -3.34 -4.06
C ALA A 257 -4.30 -2.76 -5.45
N LEU A 258 -3.82 -1.51 -5.50
CA LEU A 258 -3.51 -0.73 -6.70
C LEU A 258 -4.72 -0.37 -7.58
N SER A 259 -5.93 -0.33 -7.03
CA SER A 259 -7.07 0.29 -7.72
C SER A 259 -7.03 1.81 -7.56
N PRO A 260 -7.24 2.60 -8.63
CA PRO A 260 -7.21 4.05 -8.55
C PRO A 260 -8.43 4.59 -7.79
N ILE A 261 -8.19 5.53 -6.87
CA ILE A 261 -9.24 6.23 -6.11
C ILE A 261 -9.45 7.61 -6.72
N ASN A 262 -10.71 7.94 -6.97
CA ASN A 262 -11.10 9.27 -7.42
C ASN A 262 -11.03 10.30 -6.29
N ILE A 263 -10.59 11.50 -6.61
CA ILE A 263 -10.34 12.62 -5.71
C ILE A 263 -11.40 13.70 -5.94
N GLN A 264 -11.98 14.24 -4.86
CA GLN A 264 -12.87 15.39 -4.90
C GLN A 264 -12.35 16.52 -3.99
N LEU A 265 -12.19 17.73 -4.54
CA LEU A 265 -11.91 18.93 -3.75
C LEU A 265 -13.21 19.44 -3.11
N LEU A 266 -13.17 19.74 -1.81
CA LEU A 266 -14.34 20.18 -1.03
C LEU A 266 -14.89 21.55 -1.44
N ALA A 267 -14.02 22.42 -1.96
CA ALA A 267 -14.40 23.77 -2.37
C ALA A 267 -14.95 23.83 -3.80
N GLU A 268 -14.92 22.71 -4.53
CA GLU A 268 -15.35 22.62 -5.93
C GLU A 268 -16.65 21.83 -6.07
N ASP A 269 -17.37 22.07 -7.18
CA ASP A 269 -18.51 21.25 -7.57
C ASP A 269 -18.09 19.78 -7.73
N ARG A 270 -19.04 18.87 -7.48
CA ARG A 270 -18.81 17.43 -7.54
C ARG A 270 -18.39 17.01 -8.94
N SER A 271 -17.10 16.79 -9.11
CA SER A 271 -16.44 16.29 -10.32
C SER A 271 -15.26 15.42 -9.91
N PRO A 272 -15.50 14.18 -9.42
CA PRO A 272 -14.45 13.28 -8.97
C PRO A 272 -13.47 13.01 -10.12
N ARG A 273 -12.16 13.13 -9.84
CA ARG A 273 -11.09 12.93 -10.82
C ARG A 273 -10.05 11.97 -10.29
N GLU A 274 -9.53 11.11 -11.15
CA GLU A 274 -8.44 10.22 -10.78
C GLU A 274 -7.12 10.96 -10.53
N THR A 275 -6.94 12.16 -11.10
CA THR A 275 -5.75 12.98 -10.90
C THR A 275 -6.08 14.39 -10.42
N LEU A 276 -5.31 14.86 -9.45
CA LEU A 276 -5.32 16.23 -8.96
C LEU A 276 -4.14 16.98 -9.58
N GLN A 277 -4.42 18.09 -10.27
CA GLN A 277 -3.40 18.88 -10.97
C GLN A 277 -3.17 20.21 -10.26
N PHE A 278 -2.06 20.32 -9.52
CA PHE A 278 -1.74 21.52 -8.74
C PHE A 278 -1.44 22.75 -9.63
N ASN A 279 -0.87 22.53 -10.81
CA ASN A 279 -0.51 23.62 -11.73
C ASN A 279 -1.70 24.48 -12.18
N LYS A 280 -2.94 23.96 -12.05
CA LYS A 280 -4.15 24.74 -12.34
C LYS A 280 -4.43 25.80 -11.29
N PHE A 281 -3.84 25.68 -10.10
CA PHE A 281 -4.04 26.56 -8.96
C PHE A 281 -2.87 27.52 -8.73
N PHE A 282 -1.79 27.41 -9.53
CA PHE A 282 -0.62 28.27 -9.41
C PHE A 282 -0.40 29.06 -10.69
N ASP A 283 -0.12 30.36 -10.56
CA ASP A 283 0.22 31.21 -11.69
C ASP A 283 1.57 30.81 -12.34
N ILE A 284 2.45 30.19 -11.55
CA ILE A 284 3.78 29.73 -11.98
C ILE A 284 3.82 28.21 -11.88
N SER A 285 4.12 27.55 -12.99
CA SER A 285 4.38 26.11 -13.00
C SER A 285 5.56 25.79 -12.09
N SER A 286 5.29 25.11 -10.98
CA SER A 286 6.32 24.70 -10.02
C SER A 286 6.37 23.19 -9.95
N SER A 287 7.58 22.63 -9.96
CA SER A 287 7.75 21.18 -9.93
C SER A 287 7.50 20.65 -8.52
N LEU A 288 6.70 19.60 -8.36
CA LEU A 288 6.54 18.94 -7.06
C LEU A 288 7.80 18.12 -6.76
N VAL A 289 8.49 18.43 -5.66
CA VAL A 289 9.79 17.82 -5.30
C VAL A 289 9.68 16.91 -4.08
N GLN A 290 8.69 17.13 -3.22
CA GLN A 290 8.57 16.35 -1.99
C GLN A 290 7.11 16.16 -1.61
N MET A 291 6.80 14.93 -1.19
CA MET A 291 5.55 14.55 -0.54
C MET A 291 5.88 13.82 0.77
N GLN A 292 5.29 14.24 1.87
CA GLN A 292 5.54 13.60 3.16
C GLN A 292 4.31 13.66 4.06
N TRP A 293 3.89 12.51 4.58
CA TRP A 293 2.84 12.47 5.60
C TRP A 293 3.33 13.07 6.92
N ILE A 294 2.49 13.90 7.52
CA ILE A 294 2.75 14.46 8.84
C ILE A 294 2.23 13.45 9.87
N ALA A 295 3.09 12.48 10.18
CA ALA A 295 2.82 11.45 11.18
C ALA A 295 3.97 11.34 12.19
N PRO A 296 3.69 11.02 13.46
CA PRO A 296 4.70 10.73 14.47
C PRO A 296 5.57 9.54 14.01
N GLN A 297 6.88 9.66 14.20
CA GLN A 297 7.86 8.61 13.83
C GLN A 297 7.68 7.30 14.63
N VAL A 298 6.94 7.33 15.73
CA VAL A 298 6.58 6.16 16.54
C VAL A 298 5.06 6.08 16.61
N VAL A 299 4.47 5.29 15.73
CA VAL A 299 3.04 4.96 15.80
C VAL A 299 2.84 4.09 17.04
N SER A 300 2.24 4.65 18.09
CA SER A 300 1.81 3.86 19.23
C SER A 300 0.81 2.81 18.75
N GLN A 301 0.98 1.55 19.16
CA GLN A 301 0.05 0.45 18.83
C GLN A 301 -1.39 0.70 19.28
N LYS A 302 -1.63 1.75 20.09
CA LYS A 302 -2.96 2.28 20.36
C LYS A 302 -3.00 3.74 19.91
N PRO A 303 -3.61 4.07 18.75
CA PRO A 303 -3.91 5.46 18.44
C PRO A 303 -4.77 6.00 19.59
N LYS A 304 -4.32 7.06 20.24
CA LYS A 304 -5.22 7.80 21.12
C LYS A 304 -6.29 8.39 20.22
N SER A 305 -7.55 8.28 20.63
CA SER A 305 -8.67 8.90 19.92
C SER A 305 -8.37 10.40 19.76
N GLY A 306 -7.96 10.81 18.53
CA GLY A 306 -7.62 12.20 18.23
C GLY A 306 -6.40 12.44 17.33
N ASP A 307 -5.54 11.45 17.06
CA ASP A 307 -4.37 11.66 16.20
C ASP A 307 -4.76 11.70 14.71
N ILE A 308 -4.68 12.89 14.07
CA ILE A 308 -4.96 13.08 12.64
C ILE A 308 -3.69 12.77 11.84
N TYR A 309 -3.68 11.64 11.12
CA TYR A 309 -2.57 11.22 10.24
C TYR A 309 -2.82 11.57 8.76
N ASP A 310 -3.85 12.37 8.51
CA ASP A 310 -4.44 12.62 7.19
C ASP A 310 -3.97 13.94 6.56
N LEU A 311 -2.84 14.46 7.04
CA LEU A 311 -2.23 15.69 6.54
C LEU A 311 -0.95 15.37 5.78
N LEU A 312 -0.93 15.70 4.50
CA LEU A 312 0.21 15.52 3.61
C LEU A 312 0.88 16.87 3.35
N PHE A 313 2.17 16.94 3.66
CA PHE A 313 3.03 18.06 3.30
C PHE A 313 3.51 17.94 1.84
N LEU A 314 3.47 19.05 1.12
CA LEU A 314 3.93 19.18 -0.26
C LEU A 314 4.95 20.31 -0.37
N ARG A 315 6.05 20.07 -1.10
CA ARG A 315 7.03 21.10 -1.42
C ARG A 315 7.21 21.21 -2.93
N PHE A 316 7.01 22.42 -3.44
CA PHE A 316 7.24 22.74 -4.84
C PHE A 316 8.59 23.46 -5.03
N ASP A 317 9.33 23.14 -6.08
CA ASP A 317 10.60 23.80 -6.39
C ASP A 317 10.34 25.27 -6.72
N ARG A 318 11.01 26.15 -5.97
CA ARG A 318 10.84 27.62 -6.06
C ARG A 318 9.37 28.08 -5.98
N GLY A 319 8.49 27.22 -5.48
CA GLY A 319 7.06 27.43 -5.39
C GLY A 319 6.58 27.51 -3.94
N PRO A 320 5.26 27.53 -3.72
CA PRO A 320 4.69 27.54 -2.39
C PRO A 320 4.94 26.22 -1.65
N LEU A 321 4.81 26.27 -0.32
CA LEU A 321 4.62 25.07 0.50
C LEU A 321 3.13 24.75 0.54
N GLY A 322 2.78 23.49 0.33
CA GLY A 322 1.41 23.01 0.34
C GLY A 322 1.15 22.06 1.51
N ALA A 323 -0.10 22.03 1.95
CA ALA A 323 -0.60 21.00 2.84
C ALA A 323 -1.95 20.52 2.32
N LEU A 324 -2.09 19.20 2.13
CA LEU A 324 -3.34 18.57 1.75
C LEU A 324 -3.92 17.83 2.94
N LEU A 325 -5.13 18.22 3.33
CA LEU A 325 -5.87 17.58 4.40
C LEU A 325 -6.97 16.69 3.79
N PHE A 326 -6.87 15.40 4.05
CA PHE A 326 -7.90 14.43 3.69
C PHE A 326 -9.00 14.49 4.77
N LYS A 327 -10.14 15.06 4.39
CA LYS A 327 -11.36 15.11 5.19
C LYS A 327 -12.17 13.85 4.93
N LEU A 328 -12.25 13.05 5.95
CA LEU A 328 -12.91 11.77 5.92
C LEU A 328 -14.39 11.93 6.29
N GLY A 329 -15.28 11.29 5.54
CA GLY A 329 -16.72 11.35 5.76
C GLY A 329 -17.17 10.66 7.06
N ILE A 330 -18.46 10.78 7.37
CA ILE A 330 -19.07 10.14 8.56
C ILE A 330 -18.89 8.61 8.52
N PHE A 331 -18.91 8.02 7.32
CA PHE A 331 -18.81 6.58 7.12
C PHE A 331 -17.47 5.99 7.54
N THR A 332 -16.39 6.75 7.36
CA THR A 332 -15.04 6.34 7.75
C THR A 332 -14.72 6.73 9.19
N ARG A 333 -15.70 7.26 9.94
CA ARG A 333 -15.56 7.70 11.35
C ARG A 333 -14.37 8.64 11.59
N GLY A 334 -13.94 9.36 10.55
CA GLY A 334 -12.76 10.22 10.60
C GLY A 334 -11.41 9.48 10.57
N GLN A 335 -11.37 8.20 10.17
CA GLN A 335 -10.15 7.40 10.02
C GLN A 335 -9.96 6.94 8.57
N LEU A 336 -8.76 7.05 8.03
CA LEU A 336 -8.43 6.51 6.71
C LEU A 336 -7.82 5.12 6.89
N GLY A 337 -8.63 4.13 7.27
CA GLY A 337 -8.21 2.75 7.44
C GLY A 337 -8.58 1.86 6.26
N LEU A 338 -7.96 0.66 6.21
CA LEU A 338 -8.29 -0.36 5.21
C LEU A 338 -9.78 -0.76 5.25
N ILE A 339 -10.32 -0.94 6.47
CA ILE A 339 -11.73 -1.27 6.70
C ILE A 339 -12.64 -0.15 6.17
N ASP A 340 -12.25 1.10 6.40
CA ASP A 340 -13.04 2.27 6.01
C ASP A 340 -13.16 2.41 4.49
N ILE A 341 -12.06 2.13 3.76
CA ILE A 341 -12.08 2.08 2.28
C ILE A 341 -12.99 0.94 1.79
N ILE A 342 -12.93 -0.23 2.42
CA ILE A 342 -13.83 -1.34 2.07
C ILE A 342 -15.29 -0.95 2.25
N PHE A 343 -15.64 -0.30 3.37
CA PHE A 343 -17.01 0.20 3.56
C PHE A 343 -17.41 1.22 2.50
N GLN A 344 -16.49 2.09 2.09
CA GLN A 344 -16.74 3.06 1.02
C GLN A 344 -17.00 2.36 -0.31
N TYR A 345 -16.21 1.35 -0.67
CA TYR A 345 -16.44 0.56 -1.89
C TYR A 345 -17.76 -0.21 -1.87
N ILE A 346 -18.12 -0.81 -0.73
CA ILE A 346 -19.44 -1.43 -0.55
C ILE A 346 -20.57 -0.41 -0.76
N HIS A 347 -20.38 0.83 -0.32
CA HIS A 347 -21.37 1.89 -0.51
C HIS A 347 -21.50 2.33 -1.97
N CYS A 348 -20.39 2.33 -2.71
CA CYS A 348 -20.34 2.62 -4.14
C CYS A 348 -20.76 1.43 -5.03
N ASP A 349 -21.11 0.27 -4.46
CA ASP A 349 -21.36 -1.01 -5.15
C ASP A 349 -20.14 -1.52 -5.96
N GLU A 350 -18.92 -1.10 -5.58
CA GLU A 350 -17.63 -1.50 -6.16
C GLU A 350 -17.05 -2.70 -5.39
N ILE A 351 -17.74 -3.83 -5.48
CA ILE A 351 -17.47 -4.98 -4.60
C ILE A 351 -16.13 -5.69 -4.91
N TYR A 352 -15.69 -5.71 -6.17
CA TYR A 352 -14.44 -6.37 -6.54
C TYR A 352 -13.22 -5.67 -5.91
N GLU A 353 -13.27 -4.35 -5.83
CA GLU A 353 -12.25 -3.48 -5.28
C GLU A 353 -12.15 -3.69 -3.77
N ALA A 354 -13.31 -3.82 -3.09
CA ALA A 354 -13.37 -4.24 -1.69
C ALA A 354 -12.76 -5.63 -1.46
N ILE A 355 -13.05 -6.60 -2.34
CA ILE A 355 -12.49 -7.97 -2.26
C ILE A 355 -10.98 -7.97 -2.54
N ASN A 356 -10.50 -7.14 -3.47
CA ASN A 356 -9.08 -7.02 -3.78
C ASN A 356 -8.29 -6.49 -2.58
N ILE A 357 -8.81 -5.47 -1.88
CA ILE A 357 -8.22 -5.01 -0.63
C ILE A 357 -8.24 -6.13 0.41
N LEU A 358 -9.38 -6.79 0.65
CA LEU A 358 -9.47 -7.90 1.61
C LEU A 358 -8.46 -9.01 1.31
N SER A 359 -8.31 -9.37 0.03
CA SER A 359 -7.34 -10.37 -0.43
C SER A 359 -5.89 -9.95 -0.16
N SER A 360 -5.60 -8.65 -0.15
CA SER A 360 -4.28 -8.08 0.16
C SER A 360 -3.98 -7.95 1.67
N MET A 361 -4.98 -8.20 2.52
CA MET A 361 -4.79 -8.22 3.97
C MET A 361 -4.21 -9.56 4.40
N ASN A 362 -3.46 -9.53 5.50
CA ASN A 362 -2.92 -10.72 6.12
C ASN A 362 -3.82 -11.14 7.30
N TRP A 363 -4.50 -12.28 7.19
CA TRP A 363 -5.34 -12.85 8.24
C TRP A 363 -4.57 -13.15 9.54
N ASP A 364 -3.29 -13.51 9.46
CA ASP A 364 -2.49 -13.84 10.65
C ASP A 364 -2.14 -12.62 11.49
N THR A 365 -2.03 -11.43 10.89
CA THR A 365 -1.71 -10.19 11.61
C THR A 365 -2.92 -9.28 11.82
N LEU A 366 -3.90 -9.32 10.91
CA LEU A 366 -5.08 -8.45 10.87
C LEU A 366 -6.40 -9.24 10.94
N GLY A 367 -6.41 -10.44 11.54
CA GLY A 367 -7.57 -11.37 11.53
C GLY A 367 -8.92 -10.72 11.85
N HIS A 368 -9.00 -9.91 12.91
CA HIS A 368 -10.22 -9.19 13.27
C HIS A 368 -10.67 -8.17 12.18
N GLN A 369 -9.72 -7.46 11.56
CA GLN A 369 -10.04 -6.51 10.47
C GLN A 369 -10.49 -7.25 9.21
N CYS A 370 -9.84 -8.37 8.87
CA CYS A 370 -10.25 -9.24 7.78
C CYS A 370 -11.67 -9.78 8.01
N PHE A 371 -11.99 -10.23 9.22
CA PHE A 371 -13.31 -10.74 9.58
C PHE A 371 -14.40 -9.66 9.46
N ILE A 372 -14.18 -8.46 10.00
CA ILE A 372 -15.13 -7.34 9.85
C ILE A 372 -15.36 -7.02 8.36
N SER A 373 -14.28 -6.94 7.60
CA SER A 373 -14.34 -6.60 6.17
C SER A 373 -15.08 -7.68 5.37
N MET A 374 -14.71 -8.95 5.53
CA MET A 374 -15.36 -10.09 4.90
C MET A 374 -16.85 -10.17 5.28
N SER A 375 -17.18 -10.03 6.57
CA SER A 375 -18.56 -10.08 7.02
C SER A 375 -19.40 -8.92 6.48
N ALA A 376 -18.84 -7.72 6.34
CA ALA A 376 -19.50 -6.59 5.71
C ALA A 376 -19.83 -6.87 4.24
N ILE A 377 -18.85 -7.34 3.46
CA ILE A 377 -19.02 -7.68 2.04
C ILE A 377 -20.08 -8.79 1.88
N VAL A 378 -19.93 -9.90 2.60
CA VAL A 378 -20.85 -11.04 2.49
C VAL A 378 -22.26 -10.67 2.93
N ASN A 379 -22.43 -9.91 4.02
CA ASN A 379 -23.76 -9.47 4.46
C ASN A 379 -24.42 -8.53 3.45
N HIS A 380 -23.65 -7.66 2.80
CA HIS A 380 -24.15 -6.78 1.76
C HIS A 380 -24.65 -7.60 0.56
N LEU A 381 -23.84 -8.56 0.08
CA LEU A 381 -24.18 -9.42 -1.06
C LEU A 381 -25.39 -10.34 -0.80
N LEU A 382 -25.46 -10.96 0.39
CA LEU A 382 -26.56 -11.87 0.75
C LEU A 382 -27.93 -11.18 0.85
N ARG A 383 -27.98 -9.85 1.01
CA ARG A 383 -29.23 -9.07 1.01
C ARG A 383 -29.78 -8.84 -0.40
N GLN A 384 -28.95 -9.04 -1.42
CA GLN A 384 -29.29 -8.77 -2.80
C GLN A 384 -29.73 -10.06 -3.52
N LYS A 385 -30.20 -9.91 -4.77
CA LYS A 385 -30.53 -11.08 -5.62
C LYS A 385 -29.26 -11.75 -6.12
N LEU A 386 -29.24 -13.08 -6.16
CA LEU A 386 -28.10 -13.84 -6.66
C LEU A 386 -27.97 -13.68 -8.18
N THR A 387 -26.85 -13.12 -8.62
CA THR A 387 -26.38 -13.10 -10.02
C THR A 387 -25.09 -13.92 -10.09
N PRO A 388 -24.68 -14.42 -11.27
CA PRO A 388 -23.41 -15.15 -11.40
C PRO A 388 -22.19 -14.31 -10.96
N GLU A 389 -22.24 -13.00 -11.17
CA GLU A 389 -21.20 -12.07 -10.68
C GLU A 389 -21.15 -12.03 -9.15
N ARG A 390 -22.31 -11.92 -8.48
CA ARG A 390 -22.40 -11.89 -7.01
C ARG A 390 -22.07 -13.23 -6.39
N GLU A 391 -22.40 -14.33 -7.07
CA GLU A 391 -21.97 -15.68 -6.71
C GLU A 391 -20.44 -15.74 -6.69
N ALA A 392 -19.77 -15.29 -7.75
CA ALA A 392 -18.32 -15.23 -7.83
C ALA A 392 -17.70 -14.28 -6.77
N GLN A 393 -18.35 -13.15 -6.47
CA GLN A 393 -17.92 -12.22 -5.41
C GLN A 393 -18.03 -12.85 -4.01
N LEU A 394 -19.10 -13.60 -3.73
CA LEU A 394 -19.26 -14.34 -2.47
C LEU A 394 -18.21 -15.45 -2.34
N GLU A 395 -17.98 -16.21 -3.40
CA GLU A 395 -16.92 -17.23 -3.46
C GLU A 395 -15.55 -16.62 -3.25
N ALA A 396 -15.20 -15.52 -3.93
CA ALA A 396 -13.93 -14.84 -3.77
C ALA A 396 -13.74 -14.28 -2.35
N SER A 397 -14.79 -13.70 -1.77
CA SER A 397 -14.76 -13.16 -0.40
C SER A 397 -14.47 -14.23 0.64
N LEU A 398 -15.21 -15.35 0.60
CA LEU A 398 -15.00 -16.49 1.51
C LEU A 398 -13.69 -17.24 1.19
N GLY A 399 -13.30 -17.26 -0.09
CA GLY A 399 -12.06 -17.84 -0.57
C GLY A 399 -10.82 -17.21 0.04
N THR A 400 -10.88 -15.94 0.47
CA THR A 400 -9.77 -15.29 1.19
C THR A 400 -9.38 -16.01 2.48
N PHE A 401 -10.29 -16.79 3.09
CA PHE A 401 -10.04 -17.59 4.29
C PHE A 401 -9.95 -19.10 4.00
N TYR A 402 -10.83 -19.64 3.15
CA TYR A 402 -10.88 -21.09 2.88
C TYR A 402 -9.85 -21.58 1.85
N ALA A 403 -9.47 -20.72 0.89
CA ALA A 403 -8.51 -21.03 -0.17
C ALA A 403 -7.46 -19.90 -0.31
N PRO A 404 -6.73 -19.57 0.77
CA PRO A 404 -5.77 -18.48 0.74
C PRO A 404 -4.54 -18.86 -0.10
N THR A 405 -3.90 -17.87 -0.74
CA THR A 405 -2.68 -18.10 -1.55
C THR A 405 -1.53 -18.69 -0.74
N ARG A 406 -1.52 -18.44 0.58
CA ARG A 406 -0.66 -19.11 1.55
C ARG A 406 -1.49 -19.70 2.67
N PRO A 407 -1.15 -20.90 3.17
CA PRO A 407 -1.85 -21.49 4.29
C PRO A 407 -1.76 -20.55 5.50
N LEU A 408 -2.91 -20.31 6.15
CA LEU A 408 -3.00 -19.54 7.39
C LEU A 408 -2.40 -20.32 8.56
N LEU A 409 -2.03 -19.61 9.62
CA LEU A 409 -1.62 -20.26 10.87
C LEU A 409 -2.79 -21.00 11.52
N ASP A 410 -2.51 -22.16 12.13
CA ASP A 410 -3.52 -22.97 12.82
C ASP A 410 -4.26 -22.19 13.92
N THR A 411 -3.56 -21.24 14.57
CA THR A 411 -4.14 -20.34 15.57
C THR A 411 -5.22 -19.44 14.97
N THR A 412 -4.95 -18.87 13.79
CA THR A 412 -5.88 -18.00 13.07
C THR A 412 -7.10 -18.79 12.59
N ILE A 413 -6.87 -20.01 12.08
CA ILE A 413 -7.95 -20.89 11.63
C ILE A 413 -8.86 -21.24 12.81
N LEU A 414 -8.29 -21.66 13.95
CA LEU A 414 -9.07 -22.05 15.12
C LEU A 414 -9.92 -20.90 15.69
N GLU A 415 -9.41 -19.67 15.66
CA GLU A 415 -10.12 -18.49 16.18
C GLU A 415 -11.33 -18.09 15.32
N TYR A 416 -11.20 -18.12 13.98
CA TYR A 416 -12.22 -17.57 13.07
C TYR A 416 -13.07 -18.63 12.33
N ARG A 417 -12.67 -19.90 12.31
CA ARG A 417 -13.34 -20.98 11.56
C ARG A 417 -14.83 -21.06 11.85
N ASP A 418 -15.22 -21.05 13.11
CA ASP A 418 -16.62 -21.25 13.50
C ASP A 418 -17.50 -20.07 13.09
N GLU A 419 -17.00 -18.84 13.24
CA GLU A 419 -17.73 -17.63 12.85
C GLU A 419 -17.84 -17.50 11.32
N ILE A 420 -16.77 -17.83 10.58
CA ILE A 420 -16.77 -17.79 9.11
C ILE A 420 -17.65 -18.92 8.54
N SER A 421 -17.67 -20.10 9.18
CA SER A 421 -18.53 -21.22 8.80
C SER A 421 -20.01 -20.85 8.80
N LYS A 422 -20.46 -19.97 9.70
CA LYS A 422 -21.84 -19.45 9.69
C LYS A 422 -22.15 -18.67 8.41
N TYR A 423 -21.19 -17.91 7.88
CA TYR A 423 -21.34 -17.19 6.62
C TYR A 423 -21.33 -18.12 5.41
N ALA A 424 -20.44 -19.12 5.39
CA ALA A 424 -20.41 -20.14 4.35
C ALA A 424 -21.74 -20.92 4.30
N ARG A 425 -22.27 -21.33 5.46
CA ARG A 425 -23.60 -21.95 5.58
C ARG A 425 -24.72 -21.03 5.09
N ARG A 426 -24.69 -19.73 5.39
CA ARG A 426 -25.68 -18.78 4.87
C ARG A 426 -25.61 -18.65 3.35
N PHE A 427 -24.41 -18.64 2.78
CA PHE A 427 -24.21 -18.64 1.33
C PHE A 427 -24.75 -19.92 0.68
N PHE A 428 -24.47 -21.08 1.28
CA PHE A 428 -25.04 -22.37 0.85
C PHE A 428 -26.58 -22.34 0.73
N HIS A 429 -27.27 -21.88 1.78
CA HIS A 429 -28.73 -21.77 1.75
C HIS A 429 -29.23 -20.74 0.72
N HIS A 430 -28.43 -19.69 0.49
CA HIS A 430 -28.71 -18.73 -0.56
C HIS A 430 -28.64 -19.39 -1.95
N LEU A 431 -27.62 -20.22 -2.23
CA LEU A 431 -27.52 -20.99 -3.47
C LEU A 431 -28.71 -21.95 -3.69
N LEU A 432 -29.13 -22.67 -2.62
CA LEU A 432 -30.30 -23.55 -2.68
C LEU A 432 -31.58 -22.80 -3.05
N ARG A 433 -31.78 -21.60 -2.48
CA ARG A 433 -32.96 -20.76 -2.80
C ARG A 433 -33.04 -20.40 -4.28
N TYR A 434 -31.90 -20.25 -4.96
CA TYR A 434 -31.80 -19.96 -6.39
C TYR A 434 -31.55 -21.21 -7.26
N GLN A 435 -31.69 -22.41 -6.70
CA GLN A 435 -31.55 -23.70 -7.42
C GLN A 435 -30.17 -23.91 -8.06
N ARG A 436 -29.11 -23.33 -7.49
CA ARG A 436 -27.72 -23.50 -7.94
C ARG A 436 -27.09 -24.72 -7.27
N PHE A 437 -27.66 -25.89 -7.56
CA PHE A 437 -27.36 -27.14 -6.84
C PHE A 437 -25.90 -27.60 -6.95
N GLU A 438 -25.31 -27.54 -8.14
CA GLU A 438 -23.92 -27.99 -8.37
C GLU A 438 -22.94 -27.23 -7.46
N LYS A 439 -23.08 -25.91 -7.41
CA LYS A 439 -22.26 -25.02 -6.57
C LYS A 439 -22.53 -25.22 -5.09
N ALA A 440 -23.79 -25.39 -4.70
CA ALA A 440 -24.15 -25.71 -3.32
C ALA A 440 -23.55 -27.05 -2.88
N PHE A 441 -23.51 -28.04 -3.77
CA PHE A 441 -22.90 -29.33 -3.52
C PHE A 441 -21.39 -29.23 -3.35
N LEU A 442 -20.69 -28.51 -4.21
CA LEU A 442 -19.24 -28.27 -4.07
C LEU A 442 -18.92 -27.56 -2.74
N LEU A 443 -19.68 -26.52 -2.39
CA LEU A 443 -19.50 -25.83 -1.11
C LEU A 443 -19.76 -26.74 0.10
N ALA A 444 -20.73 -27.66 0.00
CA ALA A 444 -20.97 -28.65 1.06
C ALA A 444 -19.82 -29.66 1.21
N VAL A 445 -19.17 -30.03 0.10
CA VAL A 445 -17.94 -30.84 0.12
C VAL A 445 -16.81 -30.09 0.82
N ASP A 446 -16.59 -28.82 0.49
CA ASP A 446 -15.52 -28.01 1.08
C ASP A 446 -15.71 -27.79 2.59
N ILE A 447 -16.95 -27.60 3.04
CA ILE A 447 -17.29 -27.46 4.47
C ILE A 447 -17.22 -28.83 5.18
N GLY A 448 -17.51 -29.93 4.46
CA GLY A 448 -17.47 -31.29 4.98
C GLY A 448 -18.56 -31.60 6.02
N ALA A 449 -19.72 -30.93 5.94
CA ALA A 449 -20.78 -31.08 6.93
C ALA A 449 -21.99 -31.85 6.39
N ARG A 450 -22.35 -32.93 7.09
CA ARG A 450 -23.44 -33.85 6.73
C ARG A 450 -24.81 -33.18 6.60
N ASP A 451 -25.11 -32.27 7.51
CA ASP A 451 -26.38 -31.54 7.54
C ASP A 451 -26.65 -30.83 6.21
N LEU A 452 -25.63 -30.21 5.63
CA LEU A 452 -25.74 -29.55 4.33
C LEU A 452 -26.11 -30.53 3.21
N PHE A 453 -25.51 -31.72 3.16
CA PHE A 453 -25.87 -32.74 2.17
C PHE A 453 -27.30 -33.24 2.32
N MET A 454 -27.80 -33.37 3.56
CA MET A 454 -29.20 -33.72 3.81
C MET A 454 -30.15 -32.61 3.37
N ASP A 455 -29.76 -31.34 3.55
CA ASP A 455 -30.55 -30.21 3.06
C ASP A 455 -30.63 -30.18 1.52
N ILE A 456 -29.53 -30.51 0.82
CA ILE A 456 -29.57 -30.70 -0.65
C ILE A 456 -30.53 -31.84 -1.01
N HIS A 457 -30.45 -32.98 -0.31
CA HIS A 457 -31.27 -34.15 -0.59
C HIS A 457 -32.77 -33.83 -0.55
N TYR A 458 -33.25 -33.24 0.56
CA TYR A 458 -34.66 -32.90 0.70
C TYR A 458 -35.11 -31.84 -0.31
N PHE A 459 -34.28 -30.81 -0.57
CA PHE A 459 -34.63 -29.76 -1.52
C PHE A 459 -34.64 -30.28 -2.98
N ALA A 460 -33.72 -31.18 -3.33
CA ALA A 460 -33.68 -31.82 -4.64
C ALA A 460 -34.87 -32.76 -4.86
N LEU A 461 -35.28 -33.51 -3.83
CA LEU A 461 -36.51 -34.32 -3.86
C LEU A 461 -37.75 -33.46 -4.15
N ASP A 462 -37.90 -32.33 -3.45
CA ASP A 462 -39.03 -31.40 -3.64
C ASP A 462 -39.08 -30.79 -5.05
N LYS A 463 -37.92 -30.67 -5.73
CA LYS A 463 -37.82 -30.17 -7.11
C LYS A 463 -37.86 -31.26 -8.17
N GLY A 464 -37.86 -32.54 -7.79
CA GLY A 464 -37.88 -33.68 -8.70
C GLY A 464 -36.51 -34.09 -9.27
N GLU A 465 -35.41 -33.56 -8.73
CA GLU A 465 -34.02 -33.87 -9.13
C GLU A 465 -33.51 -35.12 -8.40
N LEU A 466 -34.06 -36.29 -8.74
CA LEU A 466 -33.82 -37.56 -8.03
C LEU A 466 -32.34 -38.02 -8.08
N ALA A 467 -31.64 -37.76 -9.19
CA ALA A 467 -30.25 -38.15 -9.35
C ALA A 467 -29.34 -37.41 -8.36
N LEU A 468 -29.52 -36.09 -8.23
CA LEU A 468 -28.79 -35.27 -7.28
C LEU A 468 -29.15 -35.64 -5.83
N ALA A 469 -30.43 -35.89 -5.54
CA ALA A 469 -30.89 -36.29 -4.23
C ALA A 469 -30.21 -37.58 -3.74
N GLU A 470 -30.07 -38.58 -4.61
CA GLU A 470 -29.43 -39.85 -4.27
C GLU A 470 -27.92 -39.69 -4.04
N VAL A 471 -27.24 -38.89 -4.87
CA VAL A 471 -25.82 -38.57 -4.70
C VAL A 471 -25.57 -37.84 -3.39
N ALA A 472 -26.40 -36.86 -3.03
CA ALA A 472 -26.30 -36.14 -1.77
C ALA A 472 -26.50 -37.05 -0.55
N ARG A 473 -27.48 -37.96 -0.60
CA ARG A 473 -27.74 -38.95 0.45
C ARG A 473 -26.56 -39.91 0.65
N LYS A 474 -25.97 -40.37 -0.46
CA LYS A 474 -24.79 -41.23 -0.42
C LYS A 474 -23.61 -40.51 0.25
N ARG A 475 -23.31 -39.28 -0.16
CA ARG A 475 -22.23 -38.48 0.44
C ARG A 475 -22.46 -38.17 1.92
N ALA A 476 -23.69 -37.89 2.33
CA ALA A 476 -24.02 -37.71 3.74
C ALA A 476 -23.69 -38.96 4.58
N SER A 477 -23.93 -40.16 4.01
CA SER A 477 -23.64 -41.43 4.66
C SER A 477 -22.14 -41.74 4.70
N ASP A 478 -21.39 -41.36 3.66
CA ASP A 478 -19.93 -41.51 3.61
C ASP A 478 -19.25 -40.67 4.72
N ILE A 479 -19.72 -39.43 4.95
CA ILE A 479 -19.20 -38.56 6.02
C ILE A 479 -19.49 -39.15 7.41
N ASP A 480 -20.68 -39.74 7.62
CA ASP A 480 -20.98 -40.47 8.85
C ASP A 480 -19.99 -41.62 9.05
N ALA A 481 -19.73 -42.43 8.01
CA ALA A 481 -18.78 -43.53 8.07
C ALA A 481 -17.35 -43.06 8.38
N GLU A 482 -16.88 -41.98 7.74
CA GLU A 482 -15.55 -41.38 7.99
C GLU A 482 -15.42 -40.78 9.41
N SER A 483 -16.51 -40.20 9.95
CA SER A 483 -16.52 -39.69 11.33
C SER A 483 -16.47 -40.81 12.38
N ILE A 484 -17.08 -41.96 12.07
CA ILE A 484 -17.08 -43.14 12.94
C ILE A 484 -15.72 -43.85 12.88
N THR A 485 -15.05 -43.90 11.73
CA THR A 485 -13.71 -44.51 11.60
C THR A 485 -12.59 -43.61 12.15
N SER A 486 -12.65 -42.29 11.96
CA SER A 486 -11.67 -41.35 12.54
C SER A 486 -11.74 -41.23 14.06
N GLY A 487 -12.91 -41.52 14.67
CA GLY A 487 -13.03 -41.71 16.12
C GLY A 487 -12.37 -42.99 16.65
N VAL A 488 -12.02 -43.93 15.76
CA VAL A 488 -11.41 -45.22 16.08
C VAL A 488 -9.93 -45.27 15.66
N GLU A 489 -9.49 -44.42 14.73
CA GLU A 489 -8.12 -44.36 14.19
C GLU A 489 -7.28 -43.25 14.84
N LEU A 490 -6.89 -43.46 16.10
CA LEU A 490 -5.73 -42.79 16.71
C LEU A 490 -4.41 -43.55 16.42
N LEU A 491 -4.34 -44.34 15.33
CA LEU A 491 -3.15 -45.10 14.91
C LEU A 491 -3.12 -45.36 13.39
N GLY A 492 -2.39 -44.52 12.63
CA GLY A 492 -1.85 -44.88 11.31
C GLY A 492 -2.15 -43.90 10.15
N PRO A 493 -1.16 -43.47 9.34
CA PRO A 493 -1.36 -42.46 8.30
C PRO A 493 -1.59 -43.08 6.91
N LEU A 494 -2.57 -42.58 6.14
CA LEU A 494 -2.65 -42.88 4.71
C LEU A 494 -3.06 -41.67 3.83
N ASP A 495 -2.17 -41.46 2.87
CA ASP A 495 -2.22 -40.75 1.59
C ASP A 495 -3.62 -40.49 0.99
N ARG A 496 -3.91 -39.22 0.67
CA ARG A 496 -5.13 -38.79 -0.01
C ARG A 496 -4.77 -38.09 -1.32
N GLY A 497 -4.81 -38.85 -2.41
CA GLY A 497 -4.76 -38.33 -3.77
C GLY A 497 -4.93 -39.47 -4.76
N ASP A 498 -6.18 -39.73 -5.21
CA ASP A 498 -6.53 -40.36 -6.52
C ASP A 498 -7.98 -40.88 -6.61
N THR A 499 -9.01 -40.16 -6.13
CA THR A 499 -10.41 -40.67 -6.22
C THR A 499 -11.45 -39.68 -6.74
N LEU A 500 -11.07 -38.73 -7.62
CA LEU A 500 -11.99 -37.71 -8.14
C LEU A 500 -12.49 -37.92 -9.58
N ASN A 501 -12.01 -38.92 -10.33
CA ASN A 501 -12.35 -39.06 -11.75
C ASN A 501 -13.57 -39.96 -12.09
N GLU A 502 -14.19 -40.64 -11.11
CA GLU A 502 -15.29 -41.59 -11.42
C GLU A 502 -16.71 -41.00 -11.35
N ALA A 503 -16.88 -39.76 -10.86
CA ALA A 503 -18.23 -39.24 -10.57
C ALA A 503 -18.98 -38.61 -11.76
N PHE A 504 -18.34 -38.42 -12.93
CA PHE A 504 -18.94 -37.66 -14.05
C PHE A 504 -19.11 -38.45 -15.36
N VAL A 505 -18.84 -39.75 -15.39
CA VAL A 505 -18.90 -40.55 -16.64
C VAL A 505 -20.33 -41.02 -16.98
N GLY A 506 -21.33 -40.80 -16.12
CA GLY A 506 -22.67 -41.36 -16.28
C GLY A 506 -23.62 -40.66 -17.26
N LEU A 507 -23.21 -39.60 -17.95
CA LEU A 507 -24.11 -38.78 -18.79
C LEU A 507 -23.56 -38.56 -20.21
N SER A 508 -23.41 -39.62 -20.99
CA SER A 508 -23.30 -39.49 -22.46
C SER A 508 -23.70 -40.79 -23.17
N LEU A 509 -24.82 -40.74 -23.90
CA LEU A 509 -25.26 -41.78 -24.83
C LEU A 509 -24.46 -41.67 -26.15
N THR A 510 -23.79 -42.74 -26.55
CA THR A 510 -23.23 -42.92 -27.90
C THR A 510 -24.17 -43.78 -28.75
N PRO A 511 -23.98 -43.76 -30.09
CA PRO A 511 -23.76 -45.04 -30.74
C PRO A 511 -22.65 -45.04 -31.80
N GLN A 512 -21.80 -46.07 -31.68
CA GLN A 512 -21.17 -46.97 -32.68
C GLN A 512 -20.59 -46.46 -34.00
N GLY A 513 -19.35 -46.91 -34.26
CA GLY A 513 -18.76 -47.17 -35.57
C GLY A 513 -17.27 -47.58 -35.47
N GLU A 514 -16.93 -48.77 -35.95
CA GLU A 514 -15.68 -49.55 -35.79
C GLU A 514 -14.45 -49.01 -36.56
N ASP A 515 -13.22 -49.27 -36.07
CA ASP A 515 -12.17 -50.12 -36.71
C ASP A 515 -10.71 -49.93 -36.18
N THR A 516 -10.19 -51.00 -35.56
CA THR A 516 -8.90 -51.73 -35.76
C THR A 516 -7.50 -51.01 -35.87
N PHE A 517 -6.73 -51.02 -34.74
CA PHE A 517 -5.27 -51.30 -34.44
C PHE A 517 -4.06 -50.90 -35.37
N PRO A 518 -2.77 -50.93 -34.92
CA PRO A 518 -2.12 -50.53 -33.63
C PRO A 518 -0.73 -49.82 -33.76
N ASP A 519 -0.13 -49.52 -32.58
CA ASP A 519 1.30 -49.48 -32.18
C ASP A 519 2.12 -48.17 -31.98
N ASP A 520 2.78 -48.21 -30.81
CA ASP A 520 3.99 -47.53 -30.28
C ASP A 520 3.93 -46.21 -29.44
N LEU A 521 4.45 -46.36 -28.21
CA LEU A 521 4.57 -45.52 -27.00
C LEU A 521 5.72 -44.45 -27.08
N PRO A 522 6.09 -43.69 -26.00
CA PRO A 522 5.41 -42.69 -25.15
C PRO A 522 6.26 -41.36 -25.05
N PRO A 523 6.23 -40.50 -23.98
CA PRO A 523 5.19 -39.52 -23.67
C PRO A 523 5.71 -38.06 -23.38
N PHE A 524 4.74 -37.13 -23.21
CA PHE A 524 4.77 -35.83 -22.49
C PHE A 524 5.83 -34.75 -22.78
N CYS A 525 5.36 -33.60 -23.31
CA CYS A 525 5.86 -32.26 -22.92
C CYS A 525 4.78 -31.18 -23.06
N SER A 526 4.67 -30.39 -21.99
CA SER A 526 3.79 -29.24 -21.78
C SER A 526 4.08 -28.10 -22.75
N VAL A 527 3.04 -27.55 -23.40
CA VAL A 527 3.14 -26.36 -24.24
C VAL A 527 2.52 -25.17 -23.51
N HIS A 528 3.39 -24.27 -23.04
CA HIS A 528 3.08 -22.85 -22.90
C HIS A 528 2.77 -22.28 -24.30
N LYS A 529 1.66 -21.56 -24.46
CA LYS A 529 1.47 -20.67 -25.60
C LYS A 529 0.92 -19.32 -25.15
N HIS A 530 1.81 -18.33 -25.29
CA HIS A 530 1.52 -16.94 -25.58
C HIS A 530 0.35 -16.76 -26.54
N ILE A 531 -0.52 -15.80 -26.24
CA ILE A 531 -1.32 -15.11 -27.25
C ILE A 531 -1.07 -13.61 -27.11
N GLN A 532 -0.25 -13.08 -28.01
CA GLN A 532 -0.32 -11.70 -28.48
C GLN A 532 -1.68 -11.48 -29.14
N GLN A 533 -2.37 -10.38 -28.85
CA GLN A 533 -3.27 -9.79 -29.82
C GLN A 533 -3.03 -8.30 -29.99
N ARG A 534 -3.25 -7.95 -31.25
CA ARG A 534 -2.67 -6.88 -32.04
C ARG A 534 -3.77 -5.85 -32.28
N THR A 535 -3.36 -4.60 -32.31
CA THR A 535 -4.11 -3.41 -32.69
C THR A 535 -4.97 -3.61 -33.94
N GLN A 536 -6.25 -3.26 -33.86
CA GLN A 536 -7.07 -2.93 -35.04
C GLN A 536 -7.95 -1.71 -34.73
N ASN A 537 -7.60 -0.60 -35.37
CA ASN A 537 -8.43 0.59 -35.50
C ASN A 537 -9.56 0.33 -36.50
N VAL A 538 -10.82 0.56 -36.12
CA VAL A 538 -11.87 1.00 -37.05
C VAL A 538 -12.76 2.03 -36.34
N SER A 539 -12.79 3.23 -36.91
CA SER A 539 -13.69 4.33 -36.59
C SER A 539 -15.13 4.03 -37.01
N SER A 540 -16.11 4.42 -36.19
CA SER A 540 -17.45 4.71 -36.69
C SER A 540 -18.10 5.82 -35.87
N ASN A 541 -18.31 6.95 -36.55
CA ASN A 541 -19.12 8.08 -36.12
C ASN A 541 -20.57 7.65 -35.88
N ARG A 542 -21.16 8.05 -34.76
CA ARG A 542 -22.60 8.34 -34.70
C ARG A 542 -22.91 9.44 -33.70
N GLN A 543 -23.21 10.61 -34.27
CA GLN A 543 -23.92 11.72 -33.64
C GLN A 543 -25.29 11.22 -33.16
N VAL A 544 -25.67 11.53 -31.92
CA VAL A 544 -27.07 11.52 -31.49
C VAL A 544 -27.35 12.81 -30.73
N LEU A 545 -28.45 13.41 -31.18
CA LEU A 545 -29.00 14.72 -30.89
C LEU A 545 -29.40 14.86 -29.42
N ASP A 546 -28.98 15.98 -28.84
CA ASP A 546 -29.46 16.49 -27.56
C ASP A 546 -30.89 17.02 -27.72
N ARG A 547 -31.83 16.53 -26.89
CA ARG A 547 -33.21 17.04 -26.85
C ARG A 547 -33.60 17.30 -25.40
N ARG A 548 -33.53 18.58 -25.05
CA ARG A 548 -34.31 19.28 -24.01
C ARG A 548 -35.61 18.55 -23.68
N ASN A 549 -35.86 18.36 -22.38
CA ASN A 549 -37.18 18.56 -21.79
C ASN A 549 -37.01 19.02 -20.34
N GLU A 550 -37.38 20.27 -20.12
CA GLU A 550 -37.75 20.83 -18.82
C GLU A 550 -39.03 20.14 -18.34
N LEU A 551 -39.10 19.76 -17.07
CA LEU A 551 -40.36 19.80 -16.33
C LEU A 551 -40.08 20.07 -14.85
N GLU A 552 -40.61 21.20 -14.40
CA GLU A 552 -40.62 21.69 -13.02
C GLU A 552 -41.64 20.96 -12.13
N LYS A 553 -41.39 21.04 -10.80
CA LYS A 553 -42.33 21.16 -9.65
C LYS A 553 -43.24 19.98 -9.29
N ASP A 554 -43.08 19.45 -8.08
CA ASP A 554 -43.80 19.89 -6.85
C ASP A 554 -43.40 18.98 -5.65
N THR A 555 -42.85 19.54 -4.57
CA THR A 555 -43.54 19.95 -3.32
C THR A 555 -43.89 18.78 -2.39
N CYS A 556 -43.18 18.65 -1.27
CA CYS A 556 -43.82 18.52 0.04
C CYS A 556 -42.84 18.87 1.19
N ALA A 557 -43.29 19.78 2.03
CA ALA A 557 -42.65 20.26 3.26
C ALA A 557 -43.16 19.48 4.48
N GLU A 558 -42.37 19.43 5.56
CA GLU A 558 -42.75 19.68 6.97
C GLU A 558 -41.62 19.20 7.90
N SER A 559 -40.91 20.11 8.58
CA SER A 559 -41.15 20.61 9.97
C SER A 559 -40.28 19.81 10.98
N LEU A 560 -39.63 20.34 12.02
CA LEU A 560 -39.91 21.44 12.95
C LEU A 560 -38.60 21.93 13.65
N MET A 561 -38.55 23.24 13.85
CA MET A 561 -38.12 23.98 15.06
C MET A 561 -36.68 23.92 15.59
N THR A 562 -35.99 25.00 15.23
CA THR A 562 -35.13 25.87 16.04
C THR A 562 -35.40 25.93 17.56
N LYS A 563 -34.30 26.00 18.33
CA LYS A 563 -34.21 26.80 19.56
C LYS A 563 -33.03 27.78 19.48
N THR A 564 -33.39 29.00 19.79
CA THR A 564 -32.67 30.27 19.91
C THR A 564 -31.56 30.29 20.97
N CYS A 565 -30.53 31.13 20.76
CA CYS A 565 -30.37 32.38 21.51
C CYS A 565 -29.26 33.28 20.93
N ASN A 566 -29.59 34.57 20.85
CA ASN A 566 -28.80 35.72 20.41
C ASN A 566 -27.81 36.19 21.49
N GLU A 567 -26.82 36.99 21.07
CA GLU A 567 -26.45 38.33 21.59
C GLU A 567 -25.21 38.79 20.79
N GLU A 568 -25.36 39.64 19.76
CA GLU A 568 -25.25 41.12 19.76
C GLU A 568 -23.88 41.68 20.15
N GLY A 569 -23.28 42.51 19.26
CA GLY A 569 -22.07 43.27 19.57
C GLY A 569 -21.33 43.91 18.38
N GLU A 570 -22.00 44.86 17.72
CA GLU A 570 -21.46 46.05 17.01
C GLU A 570 -20.44 45.97 15.84
N ARG A 571 -20.86 46.60 14.73
CA ARG A 571 -20.04 47.12 13.62
C ARG A 571 -19.27 48.38 14.04
N ARG A 572 -18.03 48.53 13.59
CA ARG A 572 -17.47 49.80 13.10
C ARG A 572 -16.59 49.55 11.88
N GLU A 573 -16.97 50.18 10.78
CA GLU A 573 -16.12 50.44 9.62
C GLU A 573 -15.25 51.66 9.94
N ASP A 574 -13.97 51.60 9.61
CA ASP A 574 -13.16 52.77 9.28
C ASP A 574 -12.04 52.32 8.32
N TYR A 575 -12.07 52.87 7.10
CA TYR A 575 -10.95 52.87 6.16
C TYR A 575 -10.05 54.07 6.48
N ILE A 576 -8.72 53.90 6.48
CA ILE A 576 -7.71 54.78 5.88
C ILE A 576 -6.35 54.06 5.88
N GLU A 577 -5.68 54.14 4.73
CA GLU A 577 -4.39 53.58 4.38
C GLU A 577 -3.23 54.04 5.27
N GLN A 578 -2.24 53.15 5.47
CA GLN A 578 -0.82 53.50 5.37
C GLN A 578 0.03 52.26 5.12
N GLU A 579 0.65 52.22 3.94
CA GLU A 579 1.73 51.31 3.58
C GLU A 579 2.94 51.49 4.51
N LEU A 580 3.48 50.39 5.02
CA LEU A 580 4.92 50.23 5.29
C LEU A 580 5.22 48.78 5.70
N GLY A 581 6.04 48.10 4.89
CA GLY A 581 6.79 46.90 5.29
C GLY A 581 6.24 45.58 4.76
N ASP A 582 6.70 45.20 3.57
CA ASP A 582 6.63 43.85 3.01
C ASP A 582 7.38 42.85 3.92
N GLY A 583 6.64 42.30 4.88
CA GLY A 583 7.01 41.10 5.61
C GLY A 583 6.26 39.95 4.97
N GLY A 584 6.97 39.08 4.24
CA GLY A 584 6.42 37.93 3.52
C GLY A 584 5.43 37.13 4.35
N SER A 585 4.15 37.46 4.21
CA SER A 585 3.05 36.78 4.89
C SER A 585 2.70 35.56 4.05
N LEU A 586 2.95 34.37 4.58
CA LEU A 586 2.48 33.10 4.02
C LEU A 586 0.96 33.18 3.86
N ARG A 587 0.47 33.30 2.61
CA ARG A 587 -0.96 33.14 2.32
C ARG A 587 -1.29 31.66 2.41
N MET A 588 -2.00 31.29 3.46
CA MET A 588 -2.52 29.93 3.65
C MET A 588 -3.82 29.82 2.85
N VAL A 589 -3.83 28.99 1.81
CA VAL A 589 -5.05 28.64 1.06
C VAL A 589 -5.48 27.25 1.52
N HIS A 590 -6.71 27.13 2.03
CA HIS A 590 -7.23 25.89 2.59
C HIS A 590 -7.99 25.10 1.52
N PHE A 591 -7.40 23.99 1.07
CA PHE A 591 -8.07 22.99 0.25
C PHE A 591 -8.34 21.75 1.10
N GLY A 592 -9.61 21.47 1.39
CA GLY A 592 -10.00 20.19 1.98
C GLY A 592 -10.34 19.19 0.86
N LEU A 593 -10.05 17.91 1.08
CA LEU A 593 -10.33 16.81 0.15
C LEU A 593 -11.33 15.84 0.78
N VAL A 594 -12.30 15.30 0.05
CA VAL A 594 -13.14 14.16 0.49
C VAL A 594 -12.88 12.96 -0.39
#